data_AF-A0A8T5NXI1-F1
#
_entry.id   AF-A0A8T5NXI1-F1
#
_cell.length_a   1.000
_cell.length_b   1.000
_cell.length_c   1.000
_cell.angle_alpha   90.00
_cell.angle_beta   90.00
_cell.angle_gamma   90.00
#
_symmetry.space_group_name_H-M   'P 1'
#
loop_
_entity.id
_entity.type
_entity.pdbx_description
1 polymer ?
#
loop_
_entity_poly.entity_id
_entity_poly.type
_entity_poly.pdbx_seq_one_letter_code
_entity_poly.pdbx_strand_id
1 'polypeptide(L)'
;MLNNFFETAGNFFETYFWNGIKYDTAYNWIDTLAYSLIFVGAAWFLYGRFFKAKKISINREFMIALVGWISFGSAMRAAEDAKIFETIFLVTPFHYITIFAISLSALLLALHFNKRVPYWKSWGLLGYFLAVSVIFMLPLKKADGVLLVLGVWLFW
;
A
#
# COMPACT_ATOMS: atom_id res chain seq x y z
N MET A 1 37.33 -6.23 -16.14
CA MET A 1 36.49 -7.16 -15.35
C MET A 1 35.45 -6.43 -14.50
N LEU A 2 35.83 -5.42 -13.68
CA LEU A 2 34.86 -4.66 -12.88
C LEU A 2 33.75 -3.98 -13.72
N ASN A 3 34.12 -3.32 -14.83
CA ASN A 3 33.15 -2.61 -15.68
C ASN A 3 32.07 -3.54 -16.27
N ASN A 4 32.46 -4.71 -16.76
CA ASN A 4 31.52 -5.70 -17.32
C ASN A 4 30.54 -6.25 -16.26
N PHE A 5 30.98 -6.36 -15.00
CA PHE A 5 30.09 -6.79 -13.92
C PHE A 5 29.01 -5.74 -13.63
N PHE A 6 29.40 -4.47 -13.49
CA PHE A 6 28.42 -3.38 -13.25
C PHE A 6 27.46 -3.21 -14.43
N GLU A 7 27.94 -3.36 -15.66
CA GLU A 7 27.09 -3.33 -16.85
C GLU A 7 26.09 -4.50 -16.85
N THR A 8 26.54 -5.72 -16.53
CA THR A 8 25.66 -6.89 -16.42
C THR A 8 24.62 -6.72 -15.31
N ALA A 9 25.04 -6.23 -14.15
CA ALA A 9 24.14 -5.97 -13.02
C ALA A 9 23.14 -4.84 -13.33
N GLY A 10 23.58 -3.80 -14.02
CA GLY A 10 22.73 -2.70 -14.50
C GLY A 10 21.66 -3.20 -15.46
N ASN A 11 22.04 -3.98 -16.47
CA ASN A 11 21.12 -4.57 -17.43
C ASN A 11 20.10 -5.51 -16.76
N PHE A 12 20.55 -6.29 -15.76
CA PHE A 12 19.65 -7.13 -14.97
C PHE A 12 18.62 -6.28 -14.20
N PHE A 13 19.07 -5.25 -13.48
CA PHE A 13 18.16 -4.39 -12.72
C PHE A 13 17.18 -3.66 -13.64
N GLU A 14 17.68 -3.17 -14.77
CA GLU A 14 16.86 -2.48 -15.76
C GLU A 14 15.76 -3.39 -16.30
N THR A 15 16.12 -4.62 -16.68
CA THR A 15 15.20 -5.61 -17.27
C THR A 15 14.14 -6.08 -16.28
N TYR A 16 14.55 -6.46 -15.07
CA TYR A 16 13.66 -7.15 -14.14
C TYR A 16 12.94 -6.24 -13.15
N PHE A 17 13.41 -5.00 -12.95
CA PHE A 17 12.80 -4.07 -12.00
C PHE A 17 12.43 -2.74 -12.66
N TRP A 18 13.40 -2.03 -13.24
CA TRP A 18 13.17 -0.65 -13.69
C TRP A 18 12.17 -0.54 -14.83
N ASN A 19 12.25 -1.40 -15.85
CA ASN A 19 11.32 -1.37 -16.97
C ASN A 19 9.88 -1.64 -16.52
N GLY A 20 9.68 -2.56 -15.57
CA GLY A 20 8.38 -2.82 -14.98
C GLY A 20 7.79 -1.59 -14.30
N ILE A 21 8.61 -0.86 -13.54
CA ILE A 21 8.22 0.37 -12.85
C ILE A 21 7.96 1.50 -13.85
N LYS A 22 8.87 1.72 -14.80
CA LYS A 22 8.84 2.85 -15.73
C LYS A 22 7.66 2.78 -16.68
N TYR A 23 7.30 1.59 -17.14
CA TYR A 23 6.25 1.37 -18.12
C TYR A 23 4.97 0.79 -17.50
N ASP A 24 4.88 0.67 -16.15
CA ASP A 24 3.77 0.08 -15.38
C ASP A 24 3.29 -1.25 -15.98
N THR A 25 4.23 -2.17 -16.24
CA THR A 25 3.92 -3.48 -16.82
C THR A 25 3.62 -4.52 -15.75
N ALA A 26 3.03 -5.65 -16.16
CA ALA A 26 2.81 -6.78 -15.29
C ALA A 26 4.11 -7.27 -14.60
N TYR A 27 3.96 -7.71 -13.36
CA TYR A 27 5.04 -8.25 -12.55
C TYR A 27 5.63 -9.52 -13.15
N ASN A 28 6.94 -9.67 -13.02
CA ASN A 28 7.63 -10.92 -13.31
C ASN A 28 7.88 -11.71 -12.01
N TRP A 29 8.32 -12.97 -12.14
CA TRP A 29 8.53 -13.80 -10.95
C TRP A 29 9.69 -13.30 -10.07
N ILE A 30 10.68 -12.58 -10.64
CA ILE A 30 11.84 -12.05 -9.91
C ILE A 30 11.42 -10.85 -9.05
N ASP A 31 10.74 -9.86 -9.64
CA ASP A 31 10.27 -8.69 -8.88
C ASP A 31 9.28 -9.10 -7.78
N THR A 32 8.40 -10.07 -8.05
CA THR A 32 7.41 -10.58 -7.09
C THR A 32 8.10 -11.25 -5.91
N LEU A 33 9.11 -12.09 -6.17
CA LEU A 33 9.88 -12.74 -5.11
C LEU A 33 10.66 -11.70 -4.30
N ALA A 34 11.30 -10.72 -4.95
CA ALA A 34 12.03 -9.67 -4.27
C ALA A 34 11.11 -8.83 -3.37
N TYR A 35 9.96 -8.38 -3.88
CA TYR A 35 9.01 -7.56 -3.13
C TYR A 35 8.37 -8.32 -1.98
N SER A 36 8.06 -9.61 -2.15
CA SER A 36 7.53 -10.44 -1.05
C SER A 36 8.54 -10.64 0.08
N LEU A 37 9.84 -10.84 -0.24
CA LEU A 37 10.90 -10.92 0.76
C LEU A 37 11.06 -9.59 1.52
N ILE A 38 11.03 -8.47 0.80
CA ILE A 38 11.06 -7.13 1.40
C ILE A 38 9.85 -6.95 2.32
N PHE A 39 8.66 -7.33 1.88
CA PHE A 39 7.43 -7.23 2.67
C PHE A 39 7.52 -8.04 3.97
N VAL A 40 7.91 -9.31 3.90
CA VAL A 40 8.04 -10.17 5.08
C VAL A 40 9.09 -9.61 6.05
N GLY A 41 10.25 -9.18 5.54
CA GLY A 41 11.29 -8.57 6.35
C GLY A 41 10.83 -7.28 7.04
N ALA A 42 10.15 -6.40 6.30
CA ALA A 42 9.59 -5.16 6.82
C ALA A 42 8.51 -5.41 7.88
N ALA A 43 7.59 -6.35 7.64
CA ALA A 43 6.54 -6.71 8.58
C ALA A 43 7.12 -7.31 9.88
N TRP A 44 8.11 -8.20 9.76
CA TRP A 44 8.81 -8.78 10.91
C TRP A 44 9.53 -7.71 11.73
N PHE A 45 10.25 -6.80 11.07
CA PHE A 45 10.94 -5.70 11.75
C PHE A 45 9.96 -4.74 12.42
N LEU A 46 8.90 -4.34 11.73
CA LEU A 46 7.86 -3.44 12.23
C LEU A 46 7.18 -4.02 13.47
N TYR A 47 6.78 -5.29 13.42
CA TYR A 47 6.18 -5.94 14.58
C TYR A 47 7.18 -6.08 15.73
N GLY A 48 8.36 -6.64 15.45
CA GLY A 48 9.35 -7.00 16.45
C GLY A 48 9.99 -5.81 17.16
N ARG A 49 10.24 -4.71 16.43
CA ARG A 49 10.95 -3.53 16.96
C ARG A 49 10.03 -2.37 17.27
N PHE A 50 9.07 -2.05 16.39
CA PHE A 50 8.26 -0.85 16.56
C PHE A 50 7.00 -1.12 17.41
N PHE A 51 6.19 -2.11 17.04
CA PHE A 51 4.91 -2.38 17.73
C PHE A 51 5.14 -2.82 19.17
N LYS A 52 6.10 -3.74 19.40
CA LYS A 52 6.49 -4.15 20.75
C LYS A 52 7.04 -2.99 21.59
N ALA A 53 7.92 -2.15 21.04
CA ALA A 53 8.49 -1.03 21.79
C ALA A 53 7.45 0.03 22.16
N LYS A 54 6.47 0.28 21.28
CA LYS A 54 5.37 1.22 21.52
C LYS A 54 4.17 0.60 22.24
N LYS A 55 4.24 -0.69 22.62
CA LYS A 55 3.15 -1.46 23.25
C LYS A 55 1.83 -1.39 22.47
N ILE A 56 1.92 -1.39 21.15
CA ILE A 56 0.75 -1.40 20.25
C ILE A 56 0.25 -2.84 20.16
N SER A 57 -0.98 -3.09 20.60
CA SER A 57 -1.65 -4.38 20.48
C SER A 57 -2.32 -4.52 19.11
N ILE A 58 -1.97 -5.56 18.36
CA ILE A 58 -2.70 -5.95 17.15
C ILE A 58 -3.94 -6.76 17.57
N ASN A 59 -5.01 -6.04 17.92
CA ASN A 59 -6.31 -6.61 18.31
C ASN A 59 -7.35 -6.38 17.20
N ARG A 60 -8.58 -6.85 17.42
CA ARG A 60 -9.68 -6.71 16.46
C ARG A 60 -9.90 -5.25 16.05
N GLU A 61 -9.84 -4.32 17.01
CA GLU A 61 -10.03 -2.89 16.78
C GLU A 61 -8.93 -2.29 15.90
N PHE A 62 -7.67 -2.65 16.16
CA PHE A 62 -6.55 -2.26 15.31
C PHE A 62 -6.70 -2.80 13.89
N MET A 63 -7.12 -4.07 13.74
CA MET A 63 -7.33 -4.68 12.43
C MET A 63 -8.45 -4.00 11.65
N ILE A 64 -9.56 -3.64 12.30
CA ILE A 64 -10.63 -2.85 11.68
C ILE A 64 -10.08 -1.48 11.25
N ALA A 65 -9.33 -0.79 12.11
CA ALA A 65 -8.72 0.48 11.75
C ALA A 65 -7.74 0.36 10.56
N LEU A 66 -6.97 -0.73 10.49
CA LEU A 66 -6.04 -1.02 9.41
C LEU A 66 -6.77 -1.23 8.07
N VAL A 67 -7.97 -1.82 8.06
CA VAL A 67 -8.78 -1.99 6.84
C VAL A 67 -8.98 -0.65 6.13
N GLY A 68 -9.23 0.44 6.86
CA GLY A 68 -9.35 1.77 6.25
C GLY A 68 -8.11 2.19 5.45
N TRP A 69 -6.91 1.87 5.94
CA TRP A 69 -5.65 2.16 5.24
C TRP A 69 -5.40 1.22 4.06
N ILE A 70 -5.78 -0.06 4.19
CA ILE A 70 -5.74 -1.00 3.06
C ILE A 70 -6.66 -0.50 1.95
N SER A 71 -7.90 -0.14 2.27
CA SER A 71 -8.86 0.43 1.33
C SER A 71 -8.34 1.72 0.69
N PHE A 72 -7.70 2.60 1.45
CA PHE A 72 -7.09 3.81 0.90
C PHE A 72 -5.98 3.50 -0.10
N GLY A 73 -5.07 2.58 0.23
CA GLY A 73 -4.03 2.14 -0.69
C GLY A 73 -4.62 1.56 -1.98
N SER A 74 -5.58 0.63 -1.85
CA SER A 74 -6.28 0.06 -3.00
C SER A 74 -6.98 1.12 -3.87
N ALA A 75 -7.65 2.08 -3.24
CA ALA A 75 -8.31 3.17 -3.96
C ALA A 75 -7.31 4.07 -4.71
N MET A 76 -6.17 4.39 -4.10
CA MET A 76 -5.10 5.16 -4.75
C MET A 76 -4.50 4.41 -5.94
N ARG A 77 -4.33 3.09 -5.86
CA ARG A 77 -3.88 2.29 -7.02
C ARG A 77 -4.92 2.31 -8.15
N ALA A 78 -6.19 2.14 -7.82
CA ALA A 78 -7.27 2.23 -8.79
C ALA A 78 -7.36 3.63 -9.43
N ALA A 79 -7.07 4.69 -8.68
CA ALA A 79 -7.04 6.05 -9.19
C ALA A 79 -5.87 6.29 -10.17
N GLU A 80 -4.73 5.66 -9.92
CA GLU A 80 -3.59 5.65 -10.86
C GLU A 80 -3.95 4.90 -12.16
N ASP A 81 -4.57 3.72 -12.05
CA ASP A 81 -5.04 2.95 -13.22
C ASP A 81 -6.14 3.71 -14.01
N ALA A 82 -6.95 4.49 -13.30
CA ALA A 82 -7.98 5.34 -13.89
C ALA A 82 -7.44 6.66 -14.47
N LYS A 83 -6.12 6.91 -14.40
CA LYS A 83 -5.46 8.13 -14.90
C LYS A 83 -5.93 9.42 -14.22
N ILE A 84 -6.34 9.32 -12.95
CA ILE A 84 -6.72 10.47 -12.13
C ILE A 84 -5.49 11.10 -11.49
N PHE A 85 -4.65 10.25 -10.90
CA PHE A 85 -3.33 10.59 -10.44
C PHE A 85 -2.36 9.84 -11.35
N GLU A 86 -1.31 10.49 -11.85
CA GLU A 86 -0.29 9.84 -12.67
C GLU A 86 1.07 10.12 -12.06
N THR A 87 1.56 9.20 -11.24
CA THR A 87 2.82 9.39 -10.53
C THR A 87 3.53 8.07 -10.24
N ILE A 88 4.85 8.08 -10.40
CA ILE A 88 5.71 6.94 -10.08
C ILE A 88 5.56 6.46 -8.62
N PHE A 89 5.12 7.35 -7.71
CA PHE A 89 4.88 7.01 -6.30
C PHE A 89 3.68 6.07 -6.07
N LEU A 90 2.79 5.94 -7.05
CA LEU A 90 1.63 5.04 -7.01
C LEU A 90 1.81 3.79 -7.87
N VAL A 91 2.98 3.66 -8.51
CA VAL A 91 3.44 2.44 -9.19
C VAL A 91 4.23 1.58 -8.19
N THR A 92 4.09 0.26 -8.27
CA THR A 92 4.85 -0.66 -7.40
C THR A 92 6.33 -0.62 -7.76
N PRO A 93 7.25 -0.71 -6.77
CA PRO A 93 7.00 -0.94 -5.35
C PRO A 93 6.73 0.34 -4.54
N PHE A 94 6.90 1.50 -5.15
CA PHE A 94 6.77 2.79 -4.47
C PHE A 94 5.38 3.02 -3.88
N HIS A 95 4.33 2.50 -4.52
CA HIS A 95 2.97 2.53 -3.97
C HIS A 95 2.91 2.06 -2.52
N TYR A 96 3.44 0.87 -2.22
CA TYR A 96 3.41 0.30 -0.88
C TYR A 96 4.19 1.16 0.12
N ILE A 97 5.34 1.70 -0.30
CA ILE A 97 6.17 2.59 0.52
C ILE A 97 5.41 3.89 0.83
N THR A 98 4.76 4.47 -0.18
CA THR A 98 3.98 5.70 -0.07
C THR A 98 2.84 5.54 0.92
N ILE A 99 1.97 4.53 0.73
CA ILE A 99 0.82 4.29 1.61
C ILE A 99 1.29 3.95 3.03
N PHE A 100 2.36 3.15 3.17
CA PHE A 100 2.95 2.84 4.46
C PHE A 100 3.49 4.10 5.16
N ALA A 101 4.22 4.97 4.46
CA ALA A 101 4.78 6.19 5.03
C ALA A 101 3.69 7.15 5.52
N ILE A 102 2.62 7.34 4.74
CA ILE A 102 1.46 8.15 5.13
C ILE A 102 0.78 7.53 6.36
N SER A 103 0.48 6.23 6.30
CA SER A 103 -0.22 5.52 7.37
C SER A 103 0.58 5.49 8.67
N LEU A 104 1.88 5.18 8.61
CA LEU A 104 2.76 5.16 9.77
C LEU A 104 2.91 6.55 10.38
N SER A 105 3.07 7.59 9.56
CA SER A 105 3.15 8.97 10.04
C SER A 105 1.86 9.37 10.77
N ALA A 106 0.70 9.05 10.20
CA ALA A 106 -0.58 9.28 10.86
C ALA A 106 -0.72 8.49 12.17
N LEU A 107 -0.23 7.24 12.23
CA LEU A 107 -0.24 6.43 13.44
C LEU A 107 0.63 7.07 14.54
N LEU A 108 1.83 7.53 14.17
CA LEU A 108 2.74 8.22 15.09
C LEU A 108 2.12 9.51 15.64
N LEU A 109 1.47 10.30 14.79
CA LEU A 109 0.75 11.50 15.20
C LEU A 109 -0.41 11.15 16.14
N ALA A 110 -1.19 10.11 15.84
CA ALA A 110 -2.29 9.65 16.68
C ALA A 110 -1.80 9.20 18.06
N LEU A 111 -0.68 8.48 18.12
CA LEU A 111 -0.04 8.05 19.37
C LEU A 111 0.52 9.23 20.19
N HIS A 112 1.00 10.28 19.53
CA HIS A 112 1.62 11.43 20.20
C HIS A 112 0.59 12.43 20.73
N PHE A 113 -0.36 12.84 19.90
CA PHE A 113 -1.28 13.94 20.21
C PHE A 113 -2.61 13.47 20.80
N ASN A 114 -3.10 12.29 20.43
CA ASN A 114 -4.48 11.90 20.70
C ASN A 114 -4.61 11.08 21.98
N LYS A 115 -4.39 11.73 23.14
CA LYS A 115 -4.52 11.06 24.45
C LYS A 115 -5.96 10.85 24.90
N ARG A 116 -6.93 11.57 24.32
CA ARG A 116 -8.36 11.52 24.69
C ARG A 116 -9.15 10.49 23.90
N VAL A 117 -8.74 10.22 22.66
CA VAL A 117 -9.39 9.26 21.76
C VAL A 117 -8.42 8.11 21.52
N PRO A 118 -8.84 6.84 21.61
CA PRO A 118 -7.97 5.72 21.29
C PRO A 118 -7.32 5.88 19.91
N TYR A 119 -6.00 5.73 19.83
CA TYR A 119 -5.21 6.00 18.61
C TYR A 119 -5.77 5.29 17.37
N TRP A 120 -6.23 4.03 17.51
CA TRP A 120 -6.77 3.23 16.42
C TRP A 120 -8.07 3.83 15.84
N LYS A 121 -8.89 4.52 16.65
CA LYS A 121 -10.10 5.19 16.16
C LYS A 121 -9.74 6.36 15.27
N SER A 122 -8.90 7.28 15.75
CA SER A 122 -8.53 8.46 14.96
C SER A 122 -7.71 8.10 13.73
N TRP A 123 -6.77 7.16 13.86
CA TRP A 123 -5.94 6.69 12.77
C TRP A 123 -6.77 5.92 11.73
N GLY A 124 -7.64 5.00 12.16
CA GLY A 124 -8.52 4.26 11.26
C GLY A 124 -9.54 5.16 10.57
N LEU A 125 -10.17 6.09 11.29
CA LEU A 125 -11.14 7.03 10.72
C LEU A 125 -10.51 7.88 9.62
N LEU A 126 -9.26 8.34 9.81
CA LEU A 126 -8.53 9.05 8.76
C LEU A 126 -8.31 8.16 7.53
N GLY A 127 -7.89 6.90 7.72
CA GLY A 127 -7.74 5.94 6.62
C GLY A 127 -9.03 5.74 5.83
N TYR A 128 -10.15 5.49 6.52
CA TYR A 128 -11.46 5.37 5.90
C TYR A 128 -11.90 6.64 5.17
N PHE A 129 -11.72 7.80 5.80
CA PHE A 129 -12.05 9.09 5.20
C PHE A 129 -11.29 9.32 3.90
N LEU A 130 -9.97 9.08 3.91
CA LEU A 130 -9.14 9.20 2.71
C LEU A 130 -9.54 8.17 1.63
N ALA A 131 -9.80 6.92 2.01
CA ALA A 131 -10.27 5.89 1.09
C ALA A 131 -11.56 6.31 0.38
N VAL A 132 -12.56 6.72 1.15
CA VAL A 132 -13.85 7.19 0.63
C VAL A 132 -13.66 8.40 -0.27
N SER A 133 -12.81 9.35 0.11
CA SER A 133 -12.51 10.54 -0.70
C SER A 133 -11.95 10.18 -2.09
N VAL A 134 -11.03 9.23 -2.15
CA VAL A 134 -10.46 8.77 -3.44
C VAL A 134 -11.48 7.98 -4.24
N ILE A 135 -12.25 7.10 -3.59
CA ILE A 135 -13.30 6.32 -4.26
C ILE A 135 -14.34 7.23 -4.90
N PHE A 136 -14.73 8.33 -4.25
CA PHE A 136 -15.65 9.31 -4.82
C PHE A 136 -15.12 10.01 -6.08
N MET A 137 -13.79 10.10 -6.25
CA MET A 137 -13.18 10.66 -7.45
C MET A 137 -13.17 9.65 -8.62
N LEU A 138 -13.31 8.36 -8.36
CA LEU A 138 -13.23 7.33 -9.39
C LEU A 138 -14.43 7.38 -10.34
N PRO A 139 -14.23 7.47 -11.66
CA PRO A 139 -15.31 7.46 -12.62
C PRO A 139 -15.94 6.06 -12.70
N LEU A 140 -17.25 5.98 -12.46
CA LEU A 140 -18.02 4.77 -12.72
C LEU A 140 -18.21 4.60 -14.23
N LYS A 141 -17.36 3.77 -14.86
CA LYS A 141 -17.48 3.48 -16.29
C LYS A 141 -18.69 2.58 -16.60
N LYS A 142 -18.95 1.56 -15.77
CA LYS A 142 -20.05 0.59 -15.94
C LYS A 142 -20.60 0.11 -14.60
N ALA A 143 -21.89 0.30 -14.37
CA ALA A 143 -22.57 -0.15 -13.15
C ALA A 143 -22.60 -1.69 -13.01
N ASP A 144 -22.69 -2.40 -14.15
CA ASP A 144 -22.73 -3.86 -14.19
C ASP A 144 -21.49 -4.50 -13.56
N GLY A 145 -20.32 -3.87 -13.72
CA GLY A 145 -19.08 -4.34 -13.10
C GLY A 145 -19.11 -4.26 -11.58
N VAL A 146 -19.72 -3.19 -11.04
CA VAL A 146 -19.91 -3.03 -9.59
C VAL A 146 -20.88 -4.08 -9.06
N LEU A 147 -22.00 -4.30 -9.75
CA LEU A 147 -22.98 -5.32 -9.38
C LEU A 147 -22.38 -6.73 -9.42
N LEU A 148 -21.52 -7.03 -10.39
CA LEU A 148 -20.84 -8.33 -10.48
C LEU A 148 -19.90 -8.54 -9.29
N VAL A 149 -19.09 -7.53 -8.95
CA VAL A 149 -18.20 -7.60 -7.78
C VAL A 149 -19.02 -7.78 -6.50
N LEU A 150 -20.05 -6.98 -6.26
CA LEU A 150 -20.91 -7.12 -5.09
C LEU A 150 -21.63 -8.47 -5.07
N GLY A 151 -22.08 -8.95 -6.22
CA GLY A 151 -22.71 -10.26 -6.39
C GLY A 151 -21.77 -11.37 -5.95
N VAL A 152 -20.53 -11.40 -6.45
CA VAL A 152 -19.51 -12.40 -6.04
C VAL A 152 -19.26 -12.34 -4.53
N TRP A 153 -19.16 -11.14 -3.96
CA TRP A 153 -18.97 -10.95 -2.52
C TRP A 153 -20.15 -11.42 -1.67
N LEU A 154 -21.39 -11.37 -2.17
CA LEU A 154 -22.57 -11.88 -1.46
C LEU A 154 -22.60 -13.41 -1.36
N PHE A 155 -21.87 -14.11 -2.23
CA PHE A 155 -21.76 -15.57 -2.23
C PHE A 155 -20.54 -16.12 -1.48
N TRP A 156 -19.68 -15.24 -0.97
CA TRP A 156 -18.53 -15.57 -0.13
C TRP A 156 -18.86 -15.37 1.35
#